data_AF-A0A2Z4IRW6-F1
#
_entry.id   AF-A0A2Z4IRW6-F1
#
_cell.length_a   1.000
_cell.length_b   1.000
_cell.length_c   1.000
_cell.angle_alpha   90.00
_cell.angle_beta   90.00
_cell.angle_gamma   90.00
#
_symmetry.space_group_name_H-M   'P 1'
#
loop_
_entity.id
_entity.type
_entity.pdbx_description
1 polymer ?
#
loop_
_entity_poly.entity_id
_entity_poly.type
_entity_poly.pdbx_seq_one_letter_code
_entity_poly.pdbx_strand_id
1 'polypeptide(L)'
;MKATSKTTEQLTVTVISVLLLGIWSYSGLEKLINWDGSLAAFHNQPFPDGLAERLAYAVPVIELVLAVLLLTSTLRWWGLLGSVMVLSVFTTYIGLVWWNVFERVPCNCAGFLESMGWTGHLYFNGLMLLLGTIALKLASHISPT
;
A
#
# COMPACT_ATOMS: atom_id res chain seq x y z
N MET A 1 9.27 29.92 -16.86
CA MET A 1 9.25 29.40 -15.48
C MET A 1 8.01 28.55 -15.16
N LYS A 2 6.77 28.97 -15.46
CA LYS A 2 5.55 28.14 -15.19
C LYS A 2 5.52 26.78 -15.90
N ALA A 3 5.93 26.69 -17.17
CA ALA A 3 5.93 25.43 -17.92
C ALA A 3 6.89 24.38 -17.33
N THR A 4 8.06 24.81 -16.88
CA THR A 4 9.07 23.95 -16.24
C THR A 4 8.58 23.36 -14.92
N SER A 5 7.85 24.14 -14.10
CA SER A 5 7.22 23.62 -12.85
C SER A 5 6.23 22.50 -13.16
N LYS A 6 5.37 22.71 -14.16
CA LYS A 6 4.33 21.74 -14.54
C LYS A 6 4.92 20.41 -15.05
N THR A 7 6.02 20.45 -15.81
CA THR A 7 6.73 19.24 -16.25
C THR A 7 7.37 18.49 -15.08
N THR A 8 8.01 19.21 -14.14
CA THR A 8 8.61 18.59 -12.95
C THR A 8 7.55 17.92 -12.06
N GLU A 9 6.40 18.56 -11.85
CA GLU A 9 5.30 17.99 -11.06
C GLU A 9 4.72 16.72 -11.72
N GLN A 10 4.53 16.73 -13.05
CA GLN A 10 4.09 15.54 -13.81
C GLN A 10 5.09 14.38 -13.71
N LEU A 11 6.38 14.68 -13.79
CA LEU A 11 7.43 13.68 -13.62
C LEU A 11 7.39 13.07 -12.22
N THR A 12 7.29 13.92 -11.18
CA THR A 12 7.18 13.48 -9.78
C THR A 12 5.98 12.55 -9.56
N VAL A 13 4.80 12.96 -10.05
CA VAL A 13 3.57 12.13 -9.95
C VAL A 13 3.75 10.79 -10.66
N THR A 14 4.38 10.78 -11.84
CA THR A 14 4.59 9.57 -12.63
C THR A 14 5.56 8.61 -11.93
N VAL A 15 6.69 9.11 -11.43
CA VAL A 15 7.68 8.30 -10.70
C VAL A 15 7.05 7.65 -9.46
N ILE A 16 6.35 8.44 -8.65
CA ILE A 16 5.71 7.92 -7.43
C ILE A 16 4.60 6.91 -7.79
N SER A 17 3.84 7.16 -8.85
CA SER A 17 2.80 6.21 -9.30
C SER A 17 3.40 4.89 -9.77
N VAL A 18 4.53 4.90 -10.46
CA VAL A 18 5.23 3.66 -10.87
C VAL A 18 5.78 2.91 -9.66
N LEU A 19 6.32 3.62 -8.65
CA LEU A 19 6.78 3.00 -7.40
C LEU A 19 5.62 2.30 -6.68
N LEU A 20 4.50 2.99 -6.47
CA LEU A 20 3.31 2.42 -5.84
C LEU A 20 2.72 1.27 -6.67
N LEU A 21 2.69 1.40 -8.00
CA LEU A 21 2.26 0.34 -8.89
C LEU A 21 3.10 -0.93 -8.70
N GLY A 22 4.43 -0.80 -8.64
CA GLY A 22 5.33 -1.92 -8.38
C GLY A 22 5.04 -2.60 -7.05
N ILE A 23 4.85 -1.81 -5.99
CA ILE A 23 4.55 -2.31 -4.64
C ILE A 23 3.22 -3.05 -4.61
N TRP A 24 2.14 -2.46 -5.12
CA TRP A 24 0.82 -3.08 -5.13
C TRP A 24 0.77 -4.33 -6.00
N SER A 25 1.42 -4.30 -7.16
CA SER A 25 1.53 -5.47 -8.04
C SER A 25 2.25 -6.60 -7.34
N TYR A 26 3.42 -6.32 -6.77
CA TYR A 26 4.23 -7.32 -6.08
C TYR A 26 3.50 -7.90 -4.86
N SER A 27 3.02 -7.03 -3.97
CA SER A 27 2.34 -7.40 -2.72
C SER A 27 1.06 -8.20 -2.96
N GLY A 28 0.25 -7.78 -3.95
CA GLY A 28 -0.99 -8.47 -4.29
C GLY A 28 -0.76 -9.81 -5.00
N LEU A 29 0.19 -9.87 -5.94
CA LEU A 29 0.49 -11.12 -6.66
C LEU A 29 1.15 -12.15 -5.74
N GLU A 30 2.07 -11.74 -4.86
CA GLU A 30 2.74 -12.66 -3.93
C GLU A 30 1.72 -13.37 -3.04
N LYS A 31 0.69 -12.66 -2.57
CA LYS A 31 -0.38 -13.23 -1.76
C LYS A 31 -1.24 -14.27 -2.48
N LEU A 32 -1.42 -14.10 -3.79
CA LEU A 32 -2.18 -15.04 -4.62
C LEU A 32 -1.33 -16.25 -5.03
N ILE A 33 -0.05 -16.03 -5.32
CA ILE A 33 0.88 -17.11 -5.71
C ILE A 33 1.17 -18.02 -4.51
N ASN A 34 1.41 -17.44 -3.34
CA ASN A 34 1.65 -18.15 -2.08
C ASN A 34 0.40 -18.11 -1.20
N TRP A 35 -0.70 -18.68 -1.70
CA TRP A 35 -2.01 -18.60 -1.04
C TRP A 35 -2.00 -19.20 0.37
N ASP A 36 -1.49 -20.43 0.53
CA ASP A 36 -1.49 -21.12 1.83
C ASP A 36 -0.68 -20.37 2.88
N GLY A 37 0.50 -19.85 2.50
CA GLY A 37 1.34 -19.03 3.37
C GLY A 37 0.66 -17.71 3.76
N SER A 38 -0.01 -17.08 2.80
CA SER A 38 -0.72 -15.81 3.04
C SER A 38 -1.93 -15.98 3.94
N LEU A 39 -2.74 -17.01 3.69
CA LEU A 39 -3.90 -17.34 4.53
C LEU A 39 -3.46 -17.65 5.97
N ALA A 40 -2.42 -18.47 6.14
CA ALA A 40 -1.84 -18.75 7.45
C ALA A 40 -1.35 -17.47 8.16
N ALA A 41 -0.72 -16.55 7.41
CA ALA A 41 -0.28 -15.27 7.97
C ALA A 41 -1.43 -14.36 8.39
N PHE A 42 -2.56 -14.36 7.66
CA PHE A 42 -3.77 -13.64 8.07
C PHE A 42 -4.38 -14.24 9.35
N HIS A 43 -4.47 -15.56 9.47
CA HIS A 43 -4.93 -16.22 10.71
C HIS A 43 -3.99 -15.98 11.89
N ASN A 44 -2.70 -15.76 11.62
CA ASN A 44 -1.74 -15.40 12.65
C ASN A 44 -1.89 -13.95 13.14
N GLN A 45 -2.67 -13.08 12.49
CA GLN A 45 -2.93 -11.74 13.00
C GLN A 45 -3.87 -11.78 14.23
N PRO A 46 -3.94 -10.73 15.07
CA PRO A 46 -4.85 -10.65 16.22
C PRO A 46 -6.30 -10.34 15.78
N PHE A 47 -6.79 -11.02 14.74
CA PHE A 47 -8.15 -10.90 14.23
C PHE A 47 -8.93 -12.19 14.48
N PRO A 48 -10.27 -12.12 14.63
CA PRO A 48 -11.10 -13.31 14.59
C PRO A 48 -10.94 -14.06 13.26
N ASP A 49 -10.98 -15.39 13.29
CA ASP A 49 -10.74 -16.24 12.10
C ASP A 49 -11.60 -15.85 10.89
N GLY A 50 -12.89 -15.61 11.09
CA GLY A 50 -13.78 -15.20 9.99
C GLY A 50 -13.43 -13.83 9.39
N LEU A 51 -12.77 -12.93 10.15
CA LEU A 51 -12.25 -11.68 9.60
C LEU A 51 -10.91 -11.90 8.89
N ALA A 52 -10.04 -12.74 9.43
CA ALA A 52 -8.77 -13.12 8.81
C ALA A 52 -8.97 -13.70 7.41
N GLU A 53 -9.91 -14.65 7.25
CA GLU A 53 -10.27 -15.23 5.95
C GLU A 53 -10.75 -14.16 4.96
N ARG A 54 -11.68 -13.29 5.38
CA ARG A 54 -12.18 -12.21 4.50
C ARG A 54 -11.05 -11.27 4.06
N LEU A 55 -10.14 -10.92 4.97
CA LEU A 55 -8.99 -10.07 4.65
C LEU A 55 -8.01 -10.78 3.72
N ALA A 56 -7.81 -12.10 3.85
CA ALA A 56 -6.95 -12.88 2.97
C ALA A 56 -7.39 -12.82 1.50
N TYR A 57 -8.70 -12.70 1.22
CA TYR A 57 -9.21 -12.43 -0.12
C TYR A 57 -9.24 -10.94 -0.47
N ALA A 58 -9.74 -10.09 0.43
CA ALA A 58 -10.02 -8.69 0.13
C ALA A 58 -8.73 -7.89 -0.10
N VAL A 59 -7.69 -8.12 0.69
CA VAL A 59 -6.43 -7.38 0.62
C VAL A 59 -5.75 -7.54 -0.75
N PRO A 60 -5.41 -8.74 -1.24
CA PRO A 60 -4.76 -8.87 -2.55
C PRO A 60 -5.62 -8.34 -3.70
N VAL A 61 -6.95 -8.47 -3.63
CA VAL A 61 -7.85 -7.88 -4.63
C VAL A 61 -7.74 -6.35 -4.64
N ILE A 62 -7.79 -5.71 -3.48
CA ILE A 62 -7.65 -4.25 -3.37
C ILE A 62 -6.28 -3.82 -3.89
N GLU A 63 -5.20 -4.50 -3.52
CA GLU A 63 -3.85 -4.19 -3.98
C GLU A 63 -3.75 -4.25 -5.51
N LEU A 64 -4.25 -5.31 -6.14
CA LEU A 64 -4.23 -5.44 -7.60
C LEU A 64 -5.13 -4.43 -8.31
N VAL A 65 -6.28 -4.08 -7.73
CA VAL A 65 -7.12 -3.00 -8.25
C VAL A 65 -6.36 -1.67 -8.21
N LEU A 66 -5.67 -1.35 -7.11
CA LEU A 66 -4.85 -0.14 -7.04
C LEU A 66 -3.73 -0.14 -8.08
N ALA A 67 -3.07 -1.28 -8.30
CA ALA A 67 -2.07 -1.41 -9.36
C ALA A 67 -2.67 -1.10 -10.75
N VAL A 68 -3.85 -1.65 -11.06
CA VAL A 68 -4.54 -1.38 -12.34
C VAL A 68 -4.93 0.10 -12.48
N LEU A 69 -5.44 0.72 -11.42
CA LEU A 69 -5.80 2.15 -11.44
C LEU A 69 -4.58 3.05 -11.71
N LEU A 70 -3.39 2.67 -11.24
CA LEU A 70 -2.16 3.43 -11.43
C LEU A 70 -1.55 3.30 -12.84
N LEU A 71 -1.92 2.26 -13.62
CA LEU A 71 -1.40 2.03 -14.98
C LEU A 71 -1.73 3.17 -15.95
N THR A 72 -2.92 3.74 -15.84
CA THR A 72 -3.42 4.72 -16.82
C THR A 72 -3.40 6.13 -16.22
N SER A 73 -3.05 7.14 -17.02
CA SER A 73 -3.07 8.54 -16.58
C SER A 73 -4.48 9.00 -16.18
N THR A 74 -5.52 8.47 -16.82
CA THR A 74 -6.93 8.80 -16.55
C THR A 74 -7.39 8.35 -15.17
N LEU A 75 -6.97 7.15 -14.72
CA LEU A 75 -7.39 6.58 -13.44
C LEU A 75 -6.39 6.80 -12.31
N ARG A 76 -5.20 7.33 -12.63
CA ARG A 76 -4.09 7.51 -11.68
C ARG A 76 -4.48 8.27 -10.44
N TRP A 77 -5.33 9.29 -10.56
CA TRP A 77 -5.77 10.04 -9.39
C TRP A 77 -6.51 9.15 -8.38
N TRP A 78 -7.41 8.28 -8.86
CA TRP A 78 -8.11 7.29 -8.03
C TRP A 78 -7.15 6.24 -7.46
N GLY A 79 -6.18 5.79 -8.26
CA GLY A 79 -5.12 4.89 -7.79
C GLY A 79 -4.28 5.50 -6.66
N LEU A 80 -3.91 6.79 -6.78
CA LEU A 80 -3.15 7.53 -5.75
C LEU A 80 -3.99 7.74 -4.49
N LEU A 81 -5.26 8.16 -4.63
CA LEU A 81 -6.16 8.32 -3.49
C LEU A 81 -6.34 6.99 -2.74
N GLY A 82 -6.66 5.92 -3.46
CA GLY A 82 -6.82 4.59 -2.87
C GLY A 82 -5.53 4.10 -2.22
N SER A 83 -4.37 4.36 -2.83
CA SER A 83 -3.07 4.02 -2.25
C SER A 83 -2.85 4.72 -0.91
N VAL A 84 -3.12 6.03 -0.82
CA VAL A 84 -2.99 6.80 0.42
C VAL A 84 -3.94 6.26 1.50
N MET A 85 -5.18 5.93 1.14
CA MET A 85 -6.15 5.37 2.09
C MET A 85 -5.70 4.00 2.63
N VAL A 86 -5.31 3.08 1.75
CA VAL A 86 -4.87 1.73 2.15
C VAL A 86 -3.55 1.79 2.93
N LEU A 87 -2.57 2.59 2.49
CA LEU A 87 -1.33 2.79 3.24
C LEU A 87 -1.58 3.40 4.61
N SER A 88 -2.56 4.29 4.76
CA SER A 88 -2.95 4.83 6.07
C SER A 88 -3.46 3.70 6.98
N VAL A 89 -4.37 2.86 6.49
CA VAL A 89 -4.89 1.70 7.24
C VAL A 89 -3.77 0.75 7.65
N PHE A 90 -2.89 0.38 6.71
CA PHE A 90 -1.77 -0.52 7.00
C PHE A 90 -0.77 0.09 7.98
N THR A 91 -0.45 1.38 7.83
CA THR A 91 0.46 2.09 8.74
C THR A 91 -0.14 2.16 10.14
N THR A 92 -1.43 2.48 10.28
CA THR A 92 -2.12 2.48 11.57
C THR A 92 -2.09 1.10 12.20
N TYR A 93 -2.44 0.05 11.46
CA TYR A 93 -2.41 -1.32 11.96
C TYR A 93 -1.01 -1.71 12.48
N ILE A 94 0.03 -1.50 11.66
CA ILE A 94 1.41 -1.80 12.02
C ILE A 94 1.86 -0.98 13.23
N GLY A 95 1.44 0.29 13.32
CA GLY A 95 1.70 1.14 14.48
C GLY A 95 1.08 0.59 15.77
N LEU A 96 -0.15 0.06 15.71
CA LEU A 96 -0.81 -0.58 16.86
C LEU A 96 -0.07 -1.85 17.30
N VAL A 97 0.39 -2.67 16.33
CA VAL A 97 1.22 -3.85 16.63
C VAL A 97 2.54 -3.43 17.28
N TRP A 98 3.23 -2.45 16.69
CA TRP A 98 4.52 -1.94 17.18
C TRP A 98 4.42 -1.36 18.60
N TRP A 99 3.30 -0.70 18.92
CA TRP A 99 3.02 -0.15 20.25
C TRP A 99 2.50 -1.20 21.26
N ASN A 100 2.45 -2.49 20.88
CA ASN A 100 1.94 -3.58 21.71
C ASN A 100 0.52 -3.34 22.25
N VAL A 101 -0.38 -2.80 21.41
CA VAL A 101 -1.79 -2.58 21.78
C VAL A 101 -2.57 -3.90 21.88
N PHE A 102 -2.14 -4.92 21.14
CA PHE A 102 -2.75 -6.25 21.14
C PHE A 102 -2.14 -7.16 22.22
N GLU A 103 -2.90 -8.16 22.68
CA GLU A 103 -2.46 -9.13 23.70
C GLU A 103 -1.22 -9.95 23.29
N ARG A 104 -1.00 -10.09 21.97
CA ARG A 104 0.19 -10.73 21.39
C ARG A 104 0.67 -9.98 20.16
N VAL A 105 1.98 -10.02 19.93
CA VAL A 105 2.59 -9.56 18.69
C VAL A 105 2.62 -10.73 17.70
N PRO A 106 1.94 -10.63 16.54
CA PRO A 106 1.98 -11.68 15.54
C PRO A 106 3.38 -11.82 14.93
N CYS A 107 3.78 -13.03 14.58
CA CYS A 107 4.98 -13.22 13.75
C CYS A 107 4.79 -12.56 12.38
N ASN A 108 5.87 -12.03 11.82
CA ASN A 108 5.86 -11.32 10.54
C ASN A 108 6.00 -12.27 9.33
N CYS A 109 5.50 -13.50 9.45
CA CYS A 109 5.86 -14.65 8.60
C CYS A 109 5.23 -14.65 7.20
N ALA A 110 5.00 -13.49 6.57
CA ALA A 110 4.45 -13.39 5.21
C ALA A 110 5.29 -12.52 4.27
N GLY A 111 5.72 -13.15 3.17
CA GLY A 111 6.27 -12.49 1.99
C GLY A 111 7.64 -11.82 2.18
N PHE A 112 8.02 -11.00 1.20
CA PHE A 112 9.29 -10.26 1.12
C PHE A 112 9.66 -9.49 2.39
N LEU A 113 8.66 -9.11 3.17
CA LEU A 113 8.84 -8.22 4.29
C LEU A 113 9.05 -8.95 5.64
N GLU A 114 9.03 -10.29 5.66
CA GLU A 114 9.44 -11.07 6.84
C GLU A 114 10.83 -10.64 7.35
N SER A 115 11.74 -10.33 6.41
CA SER A 115 13.12 -9.89 6.69
C SER A 115 13.23 -8.47 7.29
N MET A 116 12.20 -7.63 7.14
CA MET A 116 12.21 -6.21 7.51
C MET A 116 11.80 -5.96 8.98
N GLY A 117 11.03 -6.88 9.57
CA GLY A 117 10.44 -6.71 10.89
C GLY A 117 9.41 -5.56 10.97
N TRP A 118 8.71 -5.44 12.10
CA TRP A 118 7.61 -4.46 12.26
C TRP A 118 8.08 -3.00 12.14
N THR A 119 9.24 -2.67 12.70
CA THR A 119 9.79 -1.32 12.65
C THR A 119 10.14 -0.88 11.23
N GLY A 120 10.81 -1.76 10.46
CA GLY A 120 11.17 -1.44 9.08
C GLY A 120 9.91 -1.24 8.23
N HIS A 121 8.89 -2.05 8.44
CA HIS A 121 7.61 -1.94 7.76
C HIS A 121 6.91 -0.63 8.03
N LEU A 122 6.93 -0.18 9.28
CA LEU A 122 6.34 1.10 9.67
C LEU A 122 7.02 2.26 8.93
N TYR A 123 8.36 2.25 8.86
CA TYR A 123 9.10 3.27 8.10
C TYR A 123 8.84 3.20 6.60
N PHE A 124 8.81 2.00 6.02
CA PHE A 124 8.52 1.80 4.60
C PHE A 124 7.13 2.32 4.24
N ASN A 125 6.10 1.89 4.97
CA ASN A 125 4.74 2.35 4.74
C ASN A 125 4.58 3.85 5.00
N GLY A 126 5.23 4.38 6.04
CA GLY A 126 5.24 5.82 6.32
C GLY A 126 5.85 6.64 5.18
N LEU A 127 6.97 6.17 4.61
CA LEU A 127 7.59 6.82 3.44
C LEU A 127 6.68 6.75 2.21
N MET A 128 6.11 5.59 1.92
CA MET A 128 5.19 5.43 0.79
C MET A 128 3.94 6.27 0.94
N LEU A 129 3.40 6.39 2.16
CA LEU A 129 2.25 7.22 2.48
C LEU A 129 2.56 8.70 2.26
N LEU A 130 3.74 9.16 2.69
CA LEU A 130 4.20 10.54 2.46
C LEU A 130 4.33 10.83 0.96
N LEU A 131 5.02 9.95 0.22
CA LEU A 131 5.19 10.10 -1.23
C LEU A 131 3.85 10.08 -1.96
N GLY A 132 2.97 9.13 -1.64
CA GLY A 132 1.62 9.04 -2.20
C GLY A 132 0.80 10.30 -1.95
N THR A 133 0.89 10.87 -0.75
CA THR A 133 0.21 12.13 -0.39
C THR A 133 0.73 13.31 -1.20
N ILE A 134 2.06 13.40 -1.41
CA ILE A 134 2.66 14.42 -2.27
C ILE A 134 2.18 14.28 -3.71
N ALA A 135 2.24 13.06 -4.26
CA ALA A 135 1.78 12.79 -5.63
C ALA A 135 0.29 13.09 -5.82
N LEU A 136 -0.57 12.74 -4.85
CA LEU A 136 -2.00 13.01 -4.91
C LEU A 136 -2.28 14.53 -4.93
N LYS A 137 -1.60 15.30 -4.08
CA LYS A 137 -1.71 16.76 -4.07
C LYS A 137 -1.28 17.36 -5.41
N LEU A 138 -0.11 16.98 -5.92
CA LEU A 138 0.36 17.45 -7.23
C LEU A 138 -0.60 17.05 -8.37
N ALA A 139 -1.11 15.82 -8.38
CA ALA A 139 -2.07 15.36 -9.37
C ALA A 139 -3.37 16.18 -9.36
N SER A 140 -3.84 16.63 -8.20
CA SER A 140 -5.03 17.49 -8.09
C SER A 140 -4.85 18.87 -8.72
N HIS A 141 -3.62 19.37 -8.83
CA HIS A 141 -3.31 20.65 -9.48
C HIS A 141 -3.11 20.53 -11.00
N ILE A 142 -2.72 19.35 -11.48
CA ILE A 142 -2.38 19.11 -12.90
C ILE A 142 -3.63 18.73 -13.71
N SER A 143 -4.59 18.07 -13.08
CA SER A 143 -5.84 17.61 -13.71
C SER A 143 -6.71 18.81 -14.08
N PRO A 144 -7.03 19.05 -15.36
CA PRO A 144 -8.16 19.91 -15.69
C PRO A 144 -9.40 19.12 -15.29
N THR A 145 -10.09 19.53 -14.23
CA THR A 145 -11.49 19.11 -14.01
C THR A 145 -12.32 19.38 -15.24
#